data_AF-A0A545TD47-F1
#
_entry.id   AF-A0A545TD47-F1
#
_cell.length_a   1.000
_cell.length_b   1.000
_cell.length_c   1.000
_cell.angle_alpha   90.00
_cell.angle_beta   90.00
_cell.angle_gamma   90.00
#
_symmetry.space_group_name_H-M   'P 1'
#
loop_
_entity.id
_entity.type
_entity.pdbx_description
1 polymer ?
#
loop_
_entity_poly.entity_id
_entity_poly.type
_entity_poly.pdbx_seq_one_letter_code
_entity_poly.pdbx_strand_id
1 'polypeptide(L)'
;MFNLTIKSLFLSVLTLPLILIAEVKATVTPSTTQLVQDSVVPINVTWRYNTGPLGEGTTSSQQGIFINPNAREVLGVINTPLTRLTNANQFVSFPESIFVPASVIAQASDLGLKTIQYQRTFNIGTDPASGGAARVETDILTIQLKSLSQLSIERIALRFDNDQIVRTIGKGEQSRVIAQINYQQAGLLDAVWEVATPPSTSSRPFYRPIQNIRRYLGAGGNALVQSPVLPAEIVGNHLVRLRVKQPQLRFSTTELRYVVTANSEKDLASLAKIRVMQPPENARLTSSTEFQWQTIPGADAYQLEIFAASAFEIAEKSPRYQEEIETTNRFQVPKGSPITGILVPGETNRLSLSQVSQQHLMGNREYLWRVIAISEKGNIIAVSPIRAIKTP
;
A
#
# COMPACT_ATOMS: atom_id res chain seq x y z
N MET A 1 32.88 -32.43 -108.20
CA MET A 1 32.42 -33.64 -107.48
C MET A 1 32.88 -33.52 -106.04
N PHE A 2 32.05 -32.94 -105.15
CA PHE A 2 32.19 -33.03 -103.68
C PHE A 2 30.81 -32.74 -103.09
N ASN A 3 30.15 -33.78 -102.58
CA ASN A 3 28.89 -33.68 -101.85
C ASN A 3 29.20 -33.61 -100.35
N LEU A 4 28.71 -32.56 -99.68
CA LEU A 4 28.79 -32.40 -98.24
C LEU A 4 27.60 -33.14 -97.60
N THR A 5 27.87 -34.19 -96.83
CA THR A 5 26.87 -34.92 -96.04
C THR A 5 26.90 -34.38 -94.60
N ILE A 6 25.85 -33.68 -94.18
CA ILE A 6 25.67 -33.22 -92.80
C ILE A 6 25.17 -34.41 -91.97
N LYS A 7 25.98 -34.89 -91.01
CA LYS A 7 25.56 -35.83 -89.97
C LYS A 7 24.88 -35.06 -88.85
N SER A 8 23.60 -35.34 -88.59
CA SER A 8 22.87 -34.87 -87.40
C SER A 8 23.52 -35.39 -86.12
N LEU A 9 23.90 -34.46 -85.24
CA LEU A 9 24.29 -34.72 -83.85
C LEU A 9 23.00 -34.79 -83.01
N PHE A 10 22.70 -35.96 -82.43
CA PHE A 10 21.63 -36.09 -81.44
C PHE A 10 22.08 -35.42 -80.13
N LEU A 11 21.42 -34.32 -79.75
CA LEU A 11 21.66 -33.62 -78.49
C LEU A 11 20.78 -34.24 -77.40
N SER A 12 21.38 -35.09 -76.55
CA SER A 12 20.72 -35.65 -75.37
C SER A 12 20.51 -34.55 -74.32
N VAL A 13 19.28 -34.09 -74.15
CA VAL A 13 18.91 -33.15 -73.08
C VAL A 13 18.93 -33.91 -71.75
N LEU A 14 19.97 -33.67 -70.95
CA LEU A 14 20.07 -34.16 -69.58
C LEU A 14 19.10 -33.35 -68.71
N THR A 15 17.88 -33.85 -68.50
CA THR A 15 16.93 -33.24 -67.56
C THR A 15 17.37 -33.57 -66.13
N LEU A 16 18.11 -32.67 -65.50
CA LEU A 16 18.33 -32.71 -64.05
C LEU A 16 16.96 -32.49 -63.36
N PRO A 17 16.49 -33.41 -62.49
CA PRO A 17 15.29 -33.17 -61.73
C PRO A 17 15.55 -31.97 -60.81
N LEU A 18 14.80 -30.89 -61.01
CA LEU A 18 14.75 -29.78 -60.08
C LEU A 18 14.07 -30.30 -58.80
N ILE A 19 14.87 -30.68 -57.80
CA ILE A 19 14.33 -31.04 -56.48
C ILE A 19 13.85 -29.73 -55.85
N LEU A 20 12.55 -29.46 -55.93
CA LEU A 20 11.91 -28.50 -55.05
C LEU A 20 12.00 -29.05 -53.62
N ILE A 21 12.98 -28.58 -52.87
CA ILE A 21 12.96 -28.74 -51.41
C ILE A 21 11.87 -27.80 -50.92
N ALA A 22 10.71 -28.36 -50.57
CA ALA A 22 9.70 -27.59 -49.87
C ALA A 22 10.34 -26.98 -48.62
N GLU A 23 10.34 -25.65 -48.52
CA GLU A 23 10.88 -24.95 -47.36
C GLU A 23 10.04 -25.35 -46.14
N VAL A 24 10.63 -26.16 -45.28
CA VAL A 24 9.99 -26.62 -44.06
C VAL A 24 10.19 -25.54 -43.01
N LYS A 25 9.07 -24.99 -42.50
CA LYS A 25 9.08 -23.91 -41.53
C LYS A 25 8.42 -24.34 -40.22
N ALA A 26 9.21 -24.36 -39.15
CA ALA A 26 8.69 -24.31 -37.79
C ALA A 26 7.85 -23.04 -37.59
N THR A 27 6.72 -23.17 -36.90
CA THR A 27 5.98 -22.01 -36.44
C THR A 27 5.53 -22.18 -34.99
N VAL A 28 5.68 -21.12 -34.22
CA VAL A 28 5.21 -21.00 -32.84
C VAL A 28 3.99 -20.09 -32.81
N THR A 29 2.92 -20.52 -32.12
CA THR A 29 1.67 -19.74 -32.00
C THR A 29 1.23 -19.66 -30.53
N PRO A 30 1.08 -18.45 -29.95
CA PRO A 30 1.45 -17.17 -30.54
C PRO A 30 2.98 -17.02 -30.66
N SER A 31 3.48 -16.26 -31.63
CA SER A 31 4.92 -15.96 -31.75
C SER A 31 5.36 -14.79 -30.87
N THR A 32 4.41 -14.02 -30.35
CA THR A 32 4.63 -12.95 -29.37
C THR A 32 3.52 -12.96 -28.34
N THR A 33 3.88 -12.76 -27.08
CA THR A 33 2.94 -12.61 -25.97
C THR A 33 3.36 -11.49 -25.03
N GLN A 34 2.44 -11.04 -24.18
CA GLN A 34 2.71 -10.08 -23.12
C GLN A 34 2.65 -10.78 -21.77
N LEU A 35 3.68 -10.57 -20.95
CA LEU A 35 3.71 -11.01 -19.57
C LEU A 35 3.76 -9.79 -18.67
N VAL A 36 2.82 -9.70 -17.73
CA VAL A 36 2.86 -8.69 -16.68
C VAL A 36 3.93 -9.11 -15.67
N GLN A 37 4.86 -8.20 -15.36
CA GLN A 37 5.89 -8.42 -14.34
C GLN A 37 5.19 -8.82 -13.01
N ASP A 38 5.57 -9.97 -12.44
CA ASP A 38 4.95 -10.65 -11.27
C ASP A 38 3.69 -11.50 -11.52
N SER A 39 3.30 -11.73 -12.77
CA SER A 39 2.23 -12.68 -13.10
C SER A 39 2.69 -14.13 -13.00
N VAL A 40 1.87 -14.98 -12.37
CA VAL A 40 2.06 -16.46 -12.30
C VAL A 40 1.19 -17.18 -13.33
N VAL A 41 0.68 -16.47 -14.33
CA VAL A 41 -0.21 -17.05 -15.35
C VAL A 41 0.60 -17.86 -16.37
N PRO A 42 0.21 -19.11 -16.69
CA PRO A 42 0.88 -19.89 -17.72
C PRO A 42 0.67 -19.28 -19.11
N ILE A 43 1.73 -19.22 -19.90
CA ILE A 43 1.68 -18.89 -21.32
C ILE A 43 1.43 -20.19 -22.08
N ASN A 44 0.27 -20.31 -22.71
CA ASN A 44 -0.03 -21.44 -23.58
C ASN A 44 0.50 -21.18 -24.98
N VAL A 45 1.37 -22.07 -25.46
CA VAL A 45 1.99 -22.00 -26.77
C VAL A 45 1.77 -23.32 -27.51
N THR A 46 1.70 -23.26 -28.82
CA THR A 46 1.73 -24.44 -29.69
C THR A 46 2.88 -24.32 -30.68
N TRP A 47 3.79 -25.29 -30.63
CA TRP A 47 4.87 -25.45 -31.59
C TRP A 47 4.41 -26.35 -32.72
N ARG A 48 4.56 -25.93 -33.98
CA ARG A 48 4.11 -26.69 -35.15
C ARG A 48 5.24 -26.86 -36.16
N TYR A 49 5.47 -28.10 -36.56
CA TYR A 49 6.51 -28.49 -37.51
C TYR A 49 5.93 -29.32 -38.64
N ASN A 50 6.52 -29.24 -39.84
CA ASN A 50 6.35 -30.26 -40.86
C ASN A 50 7.52 -31.24 -40.74
N THR A 51 7.26 -32.52 -40.60
CA THR A 51 8.32 -33.52 -40.42
C THR A 51 9.12 -33.75 -41.71
N GLY A 52 8.53 -33.46 -42.87
CA GLY A 52 9.17 -33.64 -44.18
C GLY A 52 9.53 -35.11 -44.46
N PRO A 53 10.23 -35.39 -45.57
CA PRO A 53 10.41 -36.77 -46.05
C PRO A 53 11.31 -37.62 -45.14
N LEU A 54 12.13 -36.99 -44.30
CA LEU A 54 13.03 -37.65 -43.34
C LEU A 54 12.50 -37.65 -41.90
N GLY A 55 11.27 -37.20 -41.68
CA GLY A 55 10.73 -37.00 -40.33
C GLY A 55 9.89 -38.15 -39.79
N GLU A 56 10.01 -39.34 -40.39
CA GLU A 56 9.53 -40.59 -39.77
C GLU A 56 10.44 -40.95 -38.59
N GLY A 57 9.85 -41.20 -37.42
CA GLY A 57 10.60 -41.51 -36.21
C GLY A 57 10.08 -40.76 -34.99
N THR A 58 11.00 -40.22 -34.17
CA THR A 58 10.66 -39.51 -32.92
C THR A 58 11.02 -38.04 -33.06
N THR A 59 10.02 -37.17 -32.99
CA THR A 59 10.26 -35.73 -32.87
C THR A 59 10.30 -35.33 -31.40
N SER A 60 11.39 -34.74 -30.94
CA SER A 60 11.58 -34.40 -29.53
C SER A 60 12.34 -33.10 -29.27
N SER A 61 12.06 -32.47 -28.13
CA SER A 61 12.77 -31.32 -27.58
C SER A 61 12.99 -31.54 -26.08
N GLN A 62 14.24 -31.58 -25.65
CA GLN A 62 14.60 -31.97 -24.27
C GLN A 62 14.28 -30.89 -23.23
N GLN A 63 14.42 -29.62 -23.62
CA GLN A 63 14.26 -28.48 -22.73
C GLN A 63 13.86 -27.23 -23.52
N GLY A 64 13.28 -26.26 -22.81
CA GLY A 64 13.17 -24.89 -23.29
C GLY A 64 14.08 -23.95 -22.49
N ILE A 65 14.56 -22.89 -23.13
CA ILE A 65 15.49 -21.93 -22.53
C ILE A 65 14.96 -20.51 -22.65
N PHE A 66 15.09 -19.73 -21.58
CA PHE A 66 14.85 -18.29 -21.59
C PHE A 66 16.15 -17.57 -21.91
N ILE A 67 16.09 -16.62 -22.83
CA ILE A 67 17.27 -15.95 -23.40
C ILE A 67 17.06 -14.44 -23.40
N ASN A 68 18.13 -13.70 -23.09
CA ASN A 68 18.25 -12.28 -23.41
C ASN A 68 18.42 -12.11 -24.93
N PRO A 69 17.46 -11.52 -25.66
CA PRO A 69 17.53 -11.43 -27.13
C PRO A 69 18.72 -10.61 -27.65
N ASN A 70 19.26 -9.70 -26.84
CA ASN A 70 20.34 -8.80 -27.24
C ASN A 70 21.73 -9.42 -27.07
N ALA A 71 21.94 -10.15 -25.95
CA ALA A 71 23.25 -10.72 -25.59
C ALA A 71 23.34 -12.23 -25.84
N ARG A 72 22.22 -12.89 -26.14
CA ARG A 72 22.08 -14.36 -26.23
C ARG A 72 22.51 -15.11 -24.96
N GLU A 73 22.46 -14.43 -23.81
CA GLU A 73 22.69 -15.01 -22.49
C GLU A 73 21.47 -15.80 -22.02
N VAL A 74 21.70 -16.97 -21.41
CA VAL A 74 20.65 -17.80 -20.83
C VAL A 74 20.22 -17.24 -19.48
N LEU A 75 18.94 -16.90 -19.36
CA LEU A 75 18.31 -16.39 -18.14
C LEU A 75 17.71 -17.52 -17.28
N GLY A 76 17.36 -18.65 -17.91
CA GLY A 76 16.79 -19.80 -17.21
C GLY A 76 16.44 -20.96 -18.14
N VAL A 77 16.14 -22.13 -17.56
CA VAL A 77 15.85 -23.36 -18.29
C VAL A 77 14.63 -24.06 -17.71
N ILE A 78 13.81 -24.66 -18.57
CA ILE A 78 12.71 -25.57 -18.23
C ILE A 78 13.03 -26.95 -18.80
N ASN A 79 13.31 -27.92 -17.93
CA ASN A 79 13.71 -29.29 -18.30
C ASN A 79 12.52 -30.22 -18.53
N THR A 80 11.45 -29.73 -19.15
CA THR A 80 10.28 -30.54 -19.48
C THR A 80 10.42 -31.05 -20.92
N PRO A 81 10.66 -32.35 -21.15
CA PRO A 81 10.79 -32.86 -22.51
C PRO A 81 9.44 -32.87 -23.22
N LEU A 82 9.45 -32.51 -24.51
CA LEU A 82 8.35 -32.72 -25.45
C LEU A 82 8.76 -33.82 -26.41
N THR A 83 7.96 -34.87 -26.56
CA THR A 83 8.29 -35.98 -27.46
C THR A 83 7.03 -36.56 -28.09
N ARG A 84 7.13 -36.99 -29.35
CA ARG A 84 6.06 -37.69 -30.06
C ARG A 84 6.64 -38.54 -31.21
N LEU A 85 6.02 -39.69 -31.46
CA LEU A 85 6.23 -40.44 -32.69
C LEU A 85 5.56 -39.76 -33.88
N THR A 86 6.28 -39.67 -35.00
CA THR A 86 5.86 -38.92 -36.17
C THR A 86 6.08 -39.70 -37.45
N ASN A 87 5.21 -39.50 -38.44
CA ASN A 87 5.38 -40.02 -39.79
C ASN A 87 6.06 -38.98 -40.68
N ALA A 88 6.63 -39.41 -41.80
CA ALA A 88 7.15 -38.49 -42.81
C ALA A 88 6.04 -37.61 -43.43
N ASN A 89 6.40 -36.39 -43.82
CA ASN A 89 5.56 -35.41 -44.51
C ASN A 89 4.26 -35.03 -43.77
N GLN A 90 4.30 -34.99 -42.44
CA GLN A 90 3.14 -34.66 -41.60
C GLN A 90 3.35 -33.35 -40.82
N PHE A 91 2.28 -32.59 -40.62
CA PHE A 91 2.27 -31.51 -39.64
C PHE A 91 2.02 -32.05 -38.23
N VAL A 92 2.91 -31.69 -37.30
CA VAL A 92 2.87 -32.12 -35.90
C VAL A 92 2.86 -30.90 -35.00
N SER A 93 2.02 -30.96 -33.96
CA SER A 93 1.86 -29.87 -33.00
C SER A 93 2.16 -30.34 -31.57
N PHE A 94 2.93 -29.53 -30.84
CA PHE A 94 3.24 -29.69 -29.42
C PHE A 94 2.66 -28.52 -28.62
N PRO A 95 1.53 -28.72 -27.90
CA PRO A 95 1.07 -27.74 -26.95
C PRO A 95 1.96 -27.74 -25.71
N GLU A 96 2.26 -26.56 -25.17
CA GLU A 96 3.05 -26.37 -23.96
C GLU A 96 2.49 -25.21 -23.14
N SER A 97 2.45 -25.38 -21.82
CA SER A 97 2.13 -24.33 -20.86
C SER A 97 3.40 -23.90 -20.13
N ILE A 98 3.86 -22.68 -20.40
CA ILE A 98 5.13 -22.15 -19.90
C ILE A 98 4.87 -21.24 -18.70
N PHE A 99 5.54 -21.51 -17.58
CA PHE A 99 5.61 -20.59 -16.45
C PHE A 99 6.97 -19.90 -16.48
N VAL A 100 6.99 -18.57 -16.48
CA VAL A 100 8.25 -17.81 -16.41
C VAL A 100 8.69 -17.72 -14.95
N PRO A 101 9.85 -18.28 -14.56
CA PRO A 101 10.31 -18.24 -13.18
C PRO A 101 10.57 -16.80 -12.71
N ALA A 102 10.30 -16.52 -11.43
CA ALA A 102 10.57 -15.21 -10.83
C ALA A 102 12.05 -14.80 -10.95
N SER A 103 12.98 -15.76 -10.90
CA SER A 103 14.41 -15.51 -11.09
C SER A 103 14.75 -14.98 -12.49
N VAL A 104 14.07 -15.50 -13.54
CA VAL A 104 14.22 -15.02 -14.92
C VAL A 104 13.71 -13.59 -15.05
N ILE A 105 12.56 -13.29 -14.42
CA ILE A 105 11.97 -11.94 -14.42
C ILE A 105 12.89 -10.96 -13.66
N ALA A 106 13.43 -11.36 -12.51
CA ALA A 106 14.36 -10.54 -11.73
C ALA A 106 15.63 -10.24 -12.52
N GLN A 107 16.28 -11.26 -13.10
CA GLN A 107 17.49 -11.09 -13.90
C GLN A 107 17.23 -10.23 -15.15
N ALA A 108 16.09 -10.42 -15.82
CA ALA A 108 15.70 -9.56 -16.95
C ALA A 108 15.49 -8.11 -16.53
N SER A 109 14.93 -7.87 -15.34
CA SER A 109 14.74 -6.54 -14.77
C SER A 109 16.07 -5.87 -14.40
N ASP A 110 17.00 -6.61 -13.79
CA ASP A 110 18.34 -6.12 -13.43
C ASP A 110 19.14 -5.72 -14.67
N LEU A 111 18.94 -6.43 -15.78
CA LEU A 111 19.52 -6.14 -17.09
C LEU A 111 18.73 -5.07 -17.88
N GLY A 112 17.64 -4.51 -17.33
CA GLY A 112 16.83 -3.48 -17.98
C GLY A 112 16.10 -3.95 -19.24
N LEU A 113 15.85 -5.25 -19.38
CA LEU A 113 15.22 -5.84 -20.57
C LEU A 113 13.72 -5.56 -20.59
N LYS A 114 13.22 -5.17 -21.76
CA LYS A 114 11.77 -5.04 -22.03
C LYS A 114 11.17 -6.28 -22.70
N THR A 115 12.04 -7.18 -23.16
CA THR A 115 11.68 -8.39 -23.86
C THR A 115 12.62 -9.52 -23.45
N ILE A 116 12.07 -10.73 -23.33
CA ILE A 116 12.83 -11.98 -23.22
C ILE A 116 12.33 -12.95 -24.28
N GLN A 117 13.14 -13.94 -24.63
CA GLN A 117 12.78 -14.98 -25.59
C GLN A 117 12.71 -16.33 -24.89
N TYR A 118 11.71 -17.14 -25.23
CA TYR A 118 11.68 -18.56 -24.88
C TYR A 118 11.90 -19.38 -26.14
N GLN A 119 12.94 -20.21 -26.13
CA GLN A 119 13.40 -20.96 -27.28
C GLN A 119 13.31 -22.46 -27.00
N ARG A 120 12.83 -23.21 -27.99
CA ARG A 120 12.98 -24.67 -28.04
C ARG A 120 13.71 -25.09 -29.30
N THR A 121 14.48 -26.16 -29.16
CA THR A 121 15.12 -26.86 -30.27
C THR A 121 14.55 -28.27 -30.34
N PHE A 122 14.06 -28.66 -31.51
CA PHE A 122 13.47 -29.96 -31.79
C PHE A 122 14.37 -30.76 -32.72
N ASN A 123 14.61 -32.01 -32.34
CA ASN A 123 15.18 -33.04 -33.22
C ASN A 123 14.01 -33.76 -33.87
N ILE A 124 13.97 -33.77 -35.21
CA ILE A 124 12.91 -34.37 -36.03
C ILE A 124 13.51 -35.56 -36.78
N GLY A 125 12.85 -36.71 -36.71
CA GLY A 125 13.24 -37.94 -37.42
C GLY A 125 13.86 -38.99 -36.50
N THR A 126 14.76 -39.82 -37.02
CA THR A 126 15.43 -40.87 -36.25
C THR A 126 16.73 -40.33 -35.62
N ASP A 127 16.94 -40.65 -34.35
CA ASP A 127 18.10 -40.23 -33.54
C ASP A 127 19.42 -40.47 -34.30
N PRO A 128 20.33 -39.48 -34.41
CA PRO A 128 21.65 -39.66 -35.00
C PRO A 128 22.45 -40.79 -34.37
N ALA A 129 22.22 -41.09 -33.09
CA ALA A 129 22.86 -42.21 -32.39
C ALA A 129 22.49 -43.58 -32.99
N SER A 130 21.37 -43.67 -33.69
CA SER A 130 20.88 -44.85 -34.41
C SER A 130 21.34 -44.91 -35.88
N GLY A 131 22.14 -43.94 -36.34
CA GLY A 131 22.55 -43.81 -37.74
C GLY A 131 21.48 -43.19 -38.67
N GLY A 132 20.41 -42.63 -38.11
CA GLY A 132 19.35 -41.95 -38.86
C GLY A 132 19.68 -40.49 -39.19
N ALA A 133 19.06 -39.95 -40.24
CA ALA A 133 19.14 -38.52 -40.56
C ALA A 133 18.16 -37.74 -39.67
N ALA A 134 18.67 -36.97 -38.70
CA ALA A 134 17.85 -36.07 -37.90
C ALA A 134 17.97 -34.63 -38.40
N ARG A 135 16.83 -33.91 -38.46
CA ARG A 135 16.81 -32.47 -38.69
C ARG A 135 16.62 -31.73 -37.38
N VAL A 136 17.37 -30.66 -37.18
CA VAL A 136 17.28 -29.80 -36.01
C VAL A 136 16.56 -28.52 -36.39
N GLU A 137 15.46 -28.20 -35.71
CA GLU A 137 14.73 -26.95 -35.88
C GLU A 137 14.58 -26.20 -34.57
N THR A 138 14.83 -24.89 -34.62
CA THR A 138 14.76 -23.99 -33.47
C THR A 138 13.71 -22.94 -33.72
N ASP A 139 12.89 -22.68 -32.72
CA ASP A 139 11.79 -21.73 -32.83
C ASP A 139 11.65 -20.90 -31.54
N ILE A 140 11.16 -19.67 -31.66
CA ILE A 140 11.27 -18.66 -30.60
C ILE A 140 9.94 -17.96 -30.33
N LEU A 141 9.47 -18.07 -29.08
CA LEU A 141 8.41 -17.22 -28.53
C LEU A 141 9.02 -15.93 -27.97
N THR A 142 8.59 -14.78 -28.46
CA THR A 142 8.96 -13.48 -27.86
C THR A 142 7.99 -13.12 -26.74
N ILE A 143 8.51 -12.81 -25.56
CA ILE A 143 7.73 -12.40 -24.40
C ILE A 143 8.04 -10.93 -24.11
N GLN A 144 7.06 -10.07 -24.32
CA GLN A 144 7.13 -8.66 -23.95
C GLN A 144 6.87 -8.53 -22.46
N LEU A 145 7.85 -8.02 -21.71
CA LEU A 145 7.68 -7.71 -20.30
C LEU A 145 6.92 -6.40 -20.21
N LYS A 146 5.64 -6.51 -19.89
CA LYS A 146 4.81 -5.35 -19.60
C LYS A 146 5.01 -5.02 -18.13
N SER A 147 5.67 -3.90 -17.85
CA SER A 147 5.56 -3.34 -16.51
C SER A 147 4.08 -3.10 -16.25
N LEU A 148 3.58 -3.41 -15.05
CA LEU A 148 2.33 -2.81 -14.61
C LEU A 148 2.46 -1.30 -14.87
N SER A 149 1.43 -0.68 -15.44
CA SER A 149 1.26 0.75 -15.27
C SER A 149 1.35 0.98 -13.76
N GLN A 150 2.46 1.58 -13.31
CA GLN A 150 2.76 1.64 -11.87
C GLN A 150 1.56 2.32 -11.21
N LEU A 151 1.00 1.70 -10.17
CA LEU A 151 -0.09 2.29 -9.38
C LEU A 151 0.21 3.79 -9.22
N SER A 152 -0.66 4.64 -9.72
CA SER A 152 -0.48 6.09 -9.66
C SER A 152 -1.47 6.65 -8.66
N ILE A 153 -0.97 7.00 -7.47
CA ILE A 153 -1.78 7.59 -6.41
C ILE A 153 -1.81 9.09 -6.62
N GLU A 154 -3.01 9.67 -6.63
CA GLU A 154 -3.22 11.13 -6.77
C GLU A 154 -3.34 11.81 -5.42
N ARG A 155 -4.02 11.16 -4.47
CA ARG A 155 -4.36 11.75 -3.18
C ARG A 155 -4.50 10.67 -2.11
N ILE A 156 -4.06 11.02 -0.91
CA ILE A 156 -4.37 10.28 0.32
C ILE A 156 -4.96 11.29 1.30
N ALA A 157 -6.19 11.04 1.74
CA ALA A 157 -6.84 11.80 2.80
C ALA A 157 -7.01 10.93 4.04
N LEU A 158 -6.60 11.43 5.19
CA LEU A 158 -6.74 10.72 6.46
C LEU A 158 -7.88 11.35 7.26
N ARG A 159 -8.70 10.50 7.90
CA ARG A 159 -9.74 10.93 8.85
C ARG A 159 -9.90 9.90 9.97
N PHE A 160 -10.37 10.32 11.13
CA PHE A 160 -10.86 9.39 12.15
C PHE A 160 -12.18 8.76 11.69
N ASP A 161 -12.55 7.65 12.32
CA ASP A 161 -13.84 6.95 12.14
C ASP A 161 -15.09 7.85 12.23
N ASN A 162 -15.02 8.96 12.95
CA ASN A 162 -16.05 9.97 13.10
C ASN A 162 -15.91 11.16 12.13
N ASP A 163 -15.15 10.99 11.03
CA ASP A 163 -14.85 11.99 9.99
C ASP A 163 -13.99 13.20 10.43
N GLN A 164 -13.56 13.25 11.70
CA GLN A 164 -12.70 14.32 12.21
C GLN A 164 -11.25 14.21 11.72
N ILE A 165 -10.52 15.34 11.75
CA ILE A 165 -9.09 15.44 11.41
C ILE A 165 -8.18 15.59 12.65
N VAL A 166 -8.79 15.80 13.82
CA VAL A 166 -8.13 15.78 15.13
C VAL A 166 -9.09 15.10 16.10
N ARG A 167 -8.58 14.26 16.99
CA ARG A 167 -9.41 13.56 17.98
C ARG A 167 -8.75 13.57 19.36
N THR A 168 -9.55 13.76 20.41
CA THR A 168 -9.14 13.53 21.80
C THR A 168 -9.76 12.23 22.28
N ILE A 169 -8.93 11.33 22.80
CA ILE A 169 -9.33 10.02 23.31
C ILE A 169 -8.85 9.82 24.74
N GLY A 170 -9.56 9.01 25.52
CA GLY A 170 -9.08 8.56 26.82
C GLY A 170 -7.93 7.56 26.68
N LYS A 171 -7.09 7.46 27.70
CA LYS A 171 -6.08 6.40 27.81
C LYS A 171 -6.76 5.02 27.67
N GLY A 172 -6.21 4.15 26.83
CA GLY A 172 -6.79 2.84 26.50
C GLY A 172 -8.10 2.85 25.69
N GLU A 173 -8.64 4.02 25.31
CA GLU A 173 -9.77 4.11 24.41
C GLU A 173 -9.37 3.65 23.01
N GLN A 174 -10.23 2.85 22.37
CA GLN A 174 -9.97 2.34 21.03
C GLN A 174 -10.33 3.41 19.99
N SER A 175 -9.36 3.77 19.15
CA SER A 175 -9.58 4.66 18.01
C SER A 175 -8.86 4.14 16.78
N ARG A 176 -9.35 4.52 15.60
CA ARG A 176 -8.83 4.12 14.28
C ARG A 176 -8.89 5.28 13.30
N VAL A 177 -8.01 5.22 12.30
CA VAL A 177 -7.95 6.17 11.19
C VAL A 177 -8.26 5.43 9.88
N ILE A 178 -8.94 6.13 8.98
CA ILE A 178 -9.25 5.70 7.63
C ILE A 178 -8.43 6.57 6.67
N ALA A 179 -7.67 5.92 5.80
CA ALA A 179 -7.05 6.52 4.64
C ALA A 179 -7.95 6.29 3.42
N GLN A 180 -8.45 7.39 2.84
CA GLN A 180 -9.08 7.39 1.53
C GLN A 180 -8.03 7.69 0.47
N ILE A 181 -7.81 6.72 -0.43
CA ILE A 181 -6.78 6.76 -1.46
C ILE A 181 -7.48 6.87 -2.81
N ASN A 182 -7.16 7.91 -3.57
CA ASN A 182 -7.59 8.06 -4.96
C ASN A 182 -6.40 7.76 -5.89
N TYR A 183 -6.64 6.98 -6.94
CA TYR A 183 -5.60 6.50 -7.86
C TYR A 183 -6.14 6.36 -9.29
N GLN A 184 -5.28 6.49 -10.30
CA GLN A 184 -5.69 6.42 -11.71
C GLN A 184 -5.55 5.01 -12.31
N GLN A 185 -4.59 4.22 -11.81
CA GLN A 185 -4.18 2.97 -12.42
C GLN A 185 -4.18 1.87 -11.38
N ALA A 186 -4.69 0.69 -11.74
CA ALA A 186 -4.65 -0.48 -10.87
C ALA A 186 -3.20 -0.91 -10.61
N GLY A 187 -2.94 -1.49 -9.44
CA GLY A 187 -1.63 -2.00 -9.08
C GLY A 187 -1.46 -2.28 -7.60
N LEU A 188 -0.24 -2.66 -7.21
CA LEU A 188 0.08 -3.01 -5.83
C LEU A 188 0.35 -1.77 -4.99
N LEU A 189 -0.37 -1.63 -3.87
CA LEU A 189 -0.05 -0.73 -2.78
C LEU A 189 0.80 -1.47 -1.73
N ASP A 190 2.02 -0.99 -1.48
CA ASP A 190 2.82 -1.34 -0.31
C ASP A 190 2.96 -0.10 0.58
N ALA A 191 2.42 -0.17 1.80
CA ALA A 191 2.38 0.94 2.73
C ALA A 191 2.51 0.46 4.17
N VAL A 192 2.71 1.40 5.10
CA VAL A 192 2.81 1.11 6.53
C VAL A 192 2.13 2.22 7.33
N TRP A 193 1.27 1.82 8.26
CA TRP A 193 0.77 2.71 9.29
C TRP A 193 1.87 2.95 10.32
N GLU A 194 2.09 4.22 10.66
CA GLU A 194 3.08 4.63 11.65
C GLU A 194 2.48 5.59 12.66
N VAL A 195 2.99 5.53 13.89
CA VAL A 195 2.61 6.42 14.99
C VAL A 195 3.85 7.03 15.63
N ALA A 196 3.80 8.32 15.93
CA ALA A 196 4.75 9.00 16.80
C ALA A 196 4.10 9.29 18.15
N THR A 197 4.76 8.87 19.22
CA THR A 197 4.32 9.06 20.61
C THR A 197 4.83 10.39 21.18
N PRO A 198 4.20 10.96 22.24
CA PRO A 198 4.49 12.29 22.77
C PRO A 198 5.97 12.59 22.96
N PRO A 199 6.81 11.71 23.56
CA PRO A 199 8.23 12.00 23.75
C PRO A 199 9.01 12.38 22.49
N SER A 200 8.45 12.10 21.30
CA SER A 200 9.06 12.35 20.00
C SER A 200 8.38 13.42 19.15
N THR A 201 7.22 13.99 19.55
CA THR A 201 6.41 14.84 18.66
C THR A 201 6.82 16.32 18.61
N SER A 202 7.83 16.75 19.38
CA SER A 202 8.16 18.18 19.59
C SER A 202 9.02 18.86 18.53
N SER A 203 9.81 18.11 17.76
CA SER A 203 10.73 18.70 16.77
C SER A 203 10.80 17.85 15.49
N ARG A 204 11.23 16.59 15.64
CA ARG A 204 11.19 15.57 14.58
C ARG A 204 10.48 14.33 15.12
N PRO A 205 9.19 14.16 14.77
CA PRO A 205 8.44 12.96 15.10
C PRO A 205 9.21 11.67 14.79
N PHE A 206 9.40 10.84 15.81
CA PHE A 206 9.95 9.50 15.64
C PHE A 206 8.81 8.52 15.41
N TYR A 207 8.63 8.15 14.14
CA TYR A 207 7.57 7.26 13.71
C TYR A 207 7.93 5.79 13.91
N ARG A 208 7.06 5.05 14.62
CA ARG A 208 7.16 3.60 14.77
C ARG A 208 6.08 2.92 13.93
N PRO A 209 6.43 1.86 13.16
CA PRO A 209 5.46 1.12 12.38
C PRO A 209 4.52 0.34 13.31
N ILE A 210 3.22 0.40 13.03
CA ILE A 210 2.18 -0.32 13.78
C ILE A 210 1.47 -1.38 12.92
N GLN A 211 1.47 -1.24 11.59
CA GLN A 211 0.96 -2.27 10.67
C GLN A 211 1.47 -2.08 9.24
N ASN A 212 1.96 -3.15 8.61
CA ASN A 212 2.28 -3.15 7.17
C ASN A 212 1.04 -3.53 6.35
N ILE A 213 0.92 -2.94 5.16
CA ILE A 213 -0.19 -3.16 4.22
C ILE A 213 0.42 -3.51 2.87
N ARG A 214 0.02 -4.66 2.33
CA ARG A 214 0.32 -5.05 0.96
C ARG A 214 -0.98 -5.47 0.29
N ARG A 215 -1.54 -4.62 -0.58
CA ARG A 215 -2.88 -4.83 -1.15
C ARG A 215 -2.90 -4.43 -2.63
N TYR A 216 -3.48 -5.29 -3.46
CA TYR A 216 -3.75 -4.94 -4.86
C TYR A 216 -4.99 -4.03 -4.95
N LEU A 217 -4.85 -2.90 -5.63
CA LEU A 217 -5.93 -1.96 -5.93
C LEU A 217 -6.40 -2.21 -7.37
N GLY A 218 -7.67 -2.58 -7.53
CA GLY A 218 -8.30 -2.88 -8.82
C GLY A 218 -8.71 -1.62 -9.60
N ALA A 219 -9.57 -1.74 -10.61
CA ALA A 219 -9.96 -0.64 -11.50
C ALA A 219 -10.95 0.39 -10.91
N GLY A 220 -11.05 0.51 -9.58
CA GLY A 220 -12.07 1.32 -8.90
C GLY A 220 -11.74 2.80 -8.76
N GLY A 221 -10.48 3.19 -8.94
CA GLY A 221 -10.01 4.58 -8.82
C GLY A 221 -10.01 5.15 -7.39
N ASN A 222 -10.64 4.45 -6.44
CA ASN A 222 -10.61 4.76 -5.02
C ASN A 222 -10.43 3.50 -4.15
N ALA A 223 -9.91 3.68 -2.94
CA ALA A 223 -9.81 2.64 -1.93
C ALA A 223 -9.85 3.22 -0.52
N LEU A 224 -10.44 2.47 0.41
CA LEU A 224 -10.37 2.74 1.84
C LEU A 224 -9.42 1.74 2.51
N VAL A 225 -8.52 2.27 3.31
CA VAL A 225 -7.55 1.51 4.11
C VAL A 225 -7.66 1.97 5.55
N GLN A 226 -7.92 1.05 6.47
CA GLN A 226 -8.09 1.37 7.89
C GLN A 226 -6.83 1.02 8.68
N SER A 227 -6.55 1.78 9.74
CA SER A 227 -5.46 1.51 10.69
C SER A 227 -5.80 0.37 11.65
N PRO A 228 -4.81 -0.25 12.32
CA PRO A 228 -5.07 -1.01 13.54
C PRO A 228 -5.55 -0.03 14.64
N VAL A 229 -5.89 -0.55 15.83
CA VAL A 229 -6.20 0.32 16.98
C VAL A 229 -4.98 1.20 17.27
N LEU A 230 -5.21 2.49 17.43
CA LEU A 230 -4.14 3.43 17.74
C LEU A 230 -3.63 3.22 19.18
N PRO A 231 -2.31 3.29 19.41
CA PRO A 231 -1.75 3.30 20.76
C PRO A 231 -2.33 4.46 21.59
N ALA A 232 -2.81 4.16 22.79
CA ALA A 232 -3.44 5.10 23.71
C ALA A 232 -2.93 4.92 25.15
N GLU A 233 -1.73 4.39 25.35
CA GLU A 233 -1.17 4.04 26.66
C GLU A 233 -0.45 5.20 27.33
N ILE A 234 0.13 6.08 26.51
CA ILE A 234 0.87 7.27 26.94
C ILE A 234 -0.06 8.46 26.81
N VAL A 235 -0.15 9.29 27.85
CA VAL A 235 -0.93 10.53 27.81
C VAL A 235 -0.17 11.60 27.04
N GLY A 236 -0.85 12.32 26.15
CA GLY A 236 -0.29 13.44 25.40
C GLY A 236 -0.56 13.41 23.90
N ASN A 237 0.14 14.27 23.18
CA ASN A 237 0.00 14.48 21.75
C ASN A 237 0.71 13.40 20.92
N HIS A 238 -0.06 12.74 20.06
CA HIS A 238 0.40 11.72 19.13
C HIS A 238 0.16 12.15 17.68
N LEU A 239 0.95 11.57 16.78
CA LEU A 239 0.75 11.72 15.34
C LEU A 239 0.60 10.34 14.70
N VAL A 240 -0.27 10.23 13.71
CA VAL A 240 -0.47 9.01 12.92
C VAL A 240 -0.44 9.33 11.44
N ARG A 241 0.18 8.46 10.65
CA ARG A 241 0.25 8.59 9.20
C ARG A 241 0.26 7.24 8.49
N LEU A 242 -0.13 7.26 7.22
CA LEU A 242 0.09 6.15 6.30
C LEU A 242 1.28 6.49 5.40
N ARG A 243 2.42 5.81 5.60
CA ARG A 243 3.59 5.97 4.75
C ARG A 243 3.56 4.96 3.62
N VAL A 244 3.47 5.44 2.38
CA VAL A 244 3.53 4.58 1.19
C VAL A 244 5.00 4.27 0.86
N LYS A 245 5.32 2.99 0.68
CA LYS A 245 6.63 2.51 0.23
C LYS A 245 6.65 2.39 -1.30
N GLN A 246 5.57 1.86 -1.86
CA GLN A 246 5.34 1.75 -3.30
C GLN A 246 3.86 1.98 -3.61
N PRO A 247 3.52 2.79 -4.62
CA PRO A 247 4.41 3.52 -5.54
C PRO A 247 5.12 4.71 -4.88
N GLN A 248 6.09 5.30 -5.59
CA GLN A 248 6.67 6.57 -5.17
C GLN A 248 5.62 7.69 -5.33
N LEU A 249 5.38 8.43 -4.25
CA LEU A 249 4.44 9.55 -4.26
C LEU A 249 5.08 10.81 -4.83
N ARG A 250 4.29 11.63 -5.52
CA ARG A 250 4.68 12.96 -6.04
C ARG A 250 4.25 14.11 -5.12
N PHE A 251 3.76 13.78 -3.93
CA PHE A 251 3.28 14.70 -2.92
C PHE A 251 3.65 14.18 -1.52
N SER A 252 3.63 15.06 -0.52
CA SER A 252 3.84 14.70 0.87
C SER A 252 2.57 14.08 1.48
N THR A 253 2.73 12.99 2.22
CA THR A 253 1.63 12.38 2.98
C THR A 253 1.23 13.27 4.16
N THR A 254 -0.08 13.43 4.36
CA THR A 254 -0.66 14.10 5.53
C THR A 254 -0.50 13.25 6.78
N GLU A 255 -0.38 13.91 7.93
CA GLU A 255 -0.34 13.30 9.26
C GLU A 255 -1.58 13.78 10.04
N LEU A 256 -2.20 12.90 10.83
CA LEU A 256 -3.27 13.29 11.75
C LEU A 256 -2.76 13.35 13.18
N ARG A 257 -3.36 14.27 13.94
CA ARG A 257 -3.08 14.45 15.36
C ARG A 257 -4.16 13.79 16.20
N TYR A 258 -3.77 13.08 17.25
CA TYR A 258 -4.68 12.72 18.33
C TYR A 258 -4.06 12.98 19.70
N VAL A 259 -4.90 13.35 20.67
CA VAL A 259 -4.47 13.61 22.04
C VAL A 259 -5.04 12.52 22.93
N VAL A 260 -4.16 11.84 23.66
CA VAL A 260 -4.55 10.87 24.69
C VAL A 260 -4.62 11.59 26.01
N THR A 261 -5.77 11.54 26.68
CA THR A 261 -5.99 12.14 27.99
C THR A 261 -6.03 11.06 29.08
N ALA A 262 -5.75 11.44 30.31
CA ALA A 262 -5.86 10.53 31.45
C ALA A 262 -7.30 10.04 31.62
N ASN A 263 -7.45 8.74 31.90
CA ASN A 263 -8.73 8.06 32.07
C ASN A 263 -8.98 7.58 33.52
N SER A 264 -8.05 7.88 34.45
CA SER A 264 -8.18 7.51 35.86
C SER A 264 -7.76 8.67 36.76
N GLU A 265 -8.38 8.78 37.94
CA GLU A 265 -8.00 9.79 38.95
C GLU A 265 -6.54 9.60 39.40
N LYS A 266 -6.06 8.35 39.40
CA LYS A 266 -4.66 8.02 39.71
C LYS A 266 -3.70 8.62 38.68
N ASP A 267 -4.04 8.54 37.40
CA ASP A 267 -3.22 9.16 36.35
C ASP A 267 -3.19 10.69 36.50
N LEU A 268 -4.34 11.30 36.82
CA LEU A 268 -4.45 12.74 37.06
C LEU A 268 -3.72 13.19 38.34
N ALA A 269 -3.70 12.37 39.39
CA ALA A 269 -3.04 12.68 40.66
C ALA A 269 -1.52 12.83 40.53
N SER A 270 -0.92 12.27 39.49
CA SER A 270 0.51 12.41 39.19
C SER A 270 0.87 13.72 38.49
N LEU A 271 -0.12 14.48 38.02
CA LEU A 271 0.06 15.73 37.29
C LEU A 271 0.06 16.94 38.24
N ALA A 272 0.75 18.01 37.86
CA ALA A 272 0.65 19.28 38.59
C ALA A 272 -0.78 19.87 38.52
N LYS A 273 -1.17 20.63 39.53
CA LYS A 273 -2.48 21.28 39.58
C LYS A 273 -2.44 22.67 38.97
N ILE A 274 -3.34 22.95 38.02
CA ILE A 274 -3.56 24.30 37.48
C ILE A 274 -4.62 25.01 38.31
N ARG A 275 -4.30 26.19 38.85
CA ARG A 275 -5.30 27.08 39.48
C ARG A 275 -6.05 27.86 38.40
N VAL A 276 -7.38 27.76 38.39
CA VAL A 276 -8.25 28.59 37.55
C VAL A 276 -8.56 29.91 38.24
N MET A 277 -8.45 31.01 37.51
CA MET A 277 -8.75 32.36 38.00
C MET A 277 -10.11 32.87 37.50
N GLN A 278 -10.43 32.62 36.23
CA GLN A 278 -11.71 33.01 35.60
C GLN A 278 -12.18 31.92 34.62
N PRO A 279 -13.49 31.82 34.34
CA PRO A 279 -14.57 32.41 35.12
C PRO A 279 -14.74 31.73 36.49
N PRO A 280 -15.51 32.33 37.43
CA PRO A 280 -15.88 31.66 38.68
C PRO A 280 -16.72 30.41 38.41
N GLU A 281 -16.78 29.53 39.40
CA GLU A 281 -17.63 28.34 39.37
C GLU A 281 -19.10 28.71 39.06
N ASN A 282 -19.78 27.94 38.20
CA ASN A 282 -21.17 28.17 37.81
C ASN A 282 -21.45 29.49 37.06
N ALA A 283 -20.42 30.14 36.50
CA ALA A 283 -20.62 31.35 35.70
C ALA A 283 -21.52 31.11 34.48
N ARG A 284 -22.15 32.18 33.99
CA ARG A 284 -22.85 32.17 32.69
C ARG A 284 -21.85 32.39 31.56
N LEU A 285 -21.83 31.48 30.58
CA LEU A 285 -21.03 31.60 29.38
C LEU A 285 -21.65 32.61 28.42
N THR A 286 -20.95 33.70 28.18
CA THR A 286 -21.28 34.74 27.21
C THR A 286 -20.15 34.91 26.20
N SER A 287 -20.38 35.68 25.14
CA SER A 287 -19.33 36.06 24.18
C SER A 287 -18.16 36.83 24.81
N SER A 288 -18.38 37.47 25.96
CA SER A 288 -17.37 38.21 26.74
C SER A 288 -16.72 37.40 27.85
N THR A 289 -17.08 36.12 28.01
CA THR A 289 -16.48 35.28 29.06
C THR A 289 -15.02 34.99 28.73
N GLU A 290 -14.14 35.40 29.63
CA GLU A 290 -12.71 35.11 29.57
C GLU A 290 -12.37 33.97 30.53
N PHE A 291 -11.75 32.94 29.98
CA PHE A 291 -11.14 31.86 30.73
C PHE A 291 -9.71 32.25 31.04
N GLN A 292 -9.31 32.13 32.31
CA GLN A 292 -7.97 32.51 32.76
C GLN A 292 -7.45 31.53 33.80
N TRP A 293 -6.18 31.15 33.68
CA TRP A 293 -5.55 30.16 34.54
C TRP A 293 -4.10 30.51 34.89
N GLN A 294 -3.57 29.85 35.91
CA GLN A 294 -2.18 29.96 36.33
C GLN A 294 -1.24 29.40 35.26
N THR A 295 -0.17 30.12 34.97
CA THR A 295 0.92 29.63 34.11
C THR A 295 1.70 28.51 34.80
N ILE A 296 1.98 27.43 34.07
CA ILE A 296 2.71 26.24 34.48
C ILE A 296 4.10 26.25 33.84
N PRO A 297 5.19 26.20 34.63
CA PRO A 297 6.54 26.08 34.09
C PRO A 297 6.69 24.83 33.21
N GLY A 298 7.31 24.99 32.05
CA GLY A 298 7.52 23.91 31.08
C GLY A 298 6.31 23.59 30.20
N ALA A 299 5.22 24.35 30.29
CA ALA A 299 4.12 24.28 29.35
C ALA A 299 4.48 24.98 28.03
N ASP A 300 4.38 24.25 26.93
CA ASP A 300 4.52 24.75 25.56
C ASP A 300 3.16 25.08 24.93
N ALA A 301 2.09 24.46 25.44
CA ALA A 301 0.72 24.76 25.06
C ALA A 301 -0.26 24.52 26.22
N TYR A 302 -1.43 25.17 26.14
CA TYR A 302 -2.60 24.81 26.95
C TYR A 302 -3.75 24.39 26.05
N GLN A 303 -4.54 23.42 26.52
CA GLN A 303 -5.79 23.06 25.88
C GLN A 303 -6.94 23.25 26.86
N LEU A 304 -7.91 24.08 26.47
CA LEU A 304 -9.18 24.21 27.15
C LEU A 304 -10.15 23.18 26.57
N GLU A 305 -10.81 22.40 27.42
CA GLU A 305 -11.75 21.35 27.04
C GLU A 305 -13.11 21.60 27.68
N ILE A 306 -14.19 21.46 26.91
CA ILE A 306 -15.58 21.59 27.38
C ILE A 306 -16.32 20.27 27.12
N PHE A 307 -17.02 19.77 28.12
CA PHE A 307 -17.74 18.50 28.15
C PHE A 307 -19.21 18.73 28.48
N ALA A 308 -20.07 17.80 28.04
CA ALA A 308 -21.44 17.74 28.53
C ALA A 308 -21.43 17.52 30.05
N ALA A 309 -22.38 18.10 30.80
CA ALA A 309 -22.54 17.76 32.22
C ALA A 309 -22.68 16.25 32.45
N SER A 310 -23.35 15.53 31.53
CA SER A 310 -23.49 14.06 31.56
C SER A 310 -22.18 13.30 31.34
N ALA A 311 -21.11 13.94 30.88
CA ALA A 311 -19.79 13.32 30.77
C ALA A 311 -19.20 13.00 32.15
N PHE A 312 -19.73 13.61 33.20
CA PHE A 312 -19.33 13.31 34.56
C PHE A 312 -20.57 12.75 35.26
N GLU A 313 -20.53 11.46 35.61
CA GLU A 313 -21.44 10.97 36.64
C GLU A 313 -21.04 11.70 37.93
N ILE A 314 -21.72 12.82 38.23
CA ILE A 314 -21.91 13.19 39.61
C ILE A 314 -22.65 11.99 40.18
N ALA A 315 -21.95 11.11 40.91
CA ALA A 315 -22.54 9.97 41.57
C ALA A 315 -23.80 10.46 42.28
N GLU A 316 -24.97 10.16 41.70
CA GLU A 316 -26.23 10.63 42.22
C GLU A 316 -26.35 10.05 43.65
N LYS A 317 -26.52 10.96 44.61
CA LYS A 317 -27.12 10.71 45.93
C LYS A 317 -26.23 10.05 46.98
N SER A 318 -25.17 10.73 47.40
CA SER A 318 -24.77 10.69 48.81
C SER A 318 -24.36 12.09 49.29
N PRO A 319 -24.99 12.64 50.36
CA PRO A 319 -24.61 13.93 50.93
C PRO A 319 -23.12 14.02 51.29
N ARG A 320 -22.50 12.89 51.65
CA ARG A 320 -21.05 12.79 51.91
C ARG A 320 -20.16 13.04 50.68
N TYR A 321 -20.68 12.81 49.46
CA TYR A 321 -19.91 12.98 48.23
C TYR A 321 -19.81 14.46 47.82
N GLN A 322 -20.80 15.30 48.18
CA GLN A 322 -20.76 16.74 47.93
C GLN A 322 -19.77 17.47 48.86
N GLU A 323 -19.73 17.11 50.15
CA GLU A 323 -18.73 17.64 51.10
C GLU A 323 -17.29 17.20 50.74
N GLU A 324 -17.12 16.00 50.18
CA GLU A 324 -15.79 15.50 49.78
C GLU A 324 -15.27 16.17 48.50
N ILE A 325 -16.13 16.51 47.53
CA ILE A 325 -15.74 17.23 46.29
C ILE A 325 -15.26 18.66 46.60
N GLU A 326 -15.94 19.36 47.52
CA GLU A 326 -15.56 20.73 47.91
C GLU A 326 -14.25 20.77 48.71
N THR A 327 -13.93 19.71 49.44
CA THR A 327 -12.74 19.65 50.32
C THR A 327 -11.51 19.00 49.69
N THR A 328 -11.65 18.10 48.70
CA THR A 328 -10.51 17.30 48.21
C THR A 328 -9.87 17.75 46.90
N ASN A 329 -10.47 18.72 46.17
CA ASN A 329 -9.88 19.23 44.93
C ASN A 329 -9.46 18.07 43.99
N ARG A 330 -10.35 17.07 43.87
CA ARG A 330 -10.14 15.82 43.12
C ARG A 330 -10.26 16.08 41.62
N PHE A 331 -9.31 15.54 40.88
CA PHE A 331 -9.36 15.54 39.42
C PHE A 331 -10.32 14.44 38.97
N GLN A 332 -11.49 14.82 38.47
CA GLN A 332 -12.42 13.85 37.89
C GLN A 332 -12.03 13.54 36.44
N VAL A 333 -12.34 12.31 36.03
CA VAL A 333 -12.14 11.84 34.66
C VAL A 333 -13.47 11.95 33.91
N PRO A 334 -13.52 12.65 32.76
CA PRO A 334 -14.70 12.64 31.92
C PRO A 334 -14.95 11.26 31.30
N LYS A 335 -16.20 10.81 31.32
CA LYS A 335 -16.73 9.77 30.43
C LYS A 335 -16.95 10.38 29.04
N GLY A 336 -16.11 10.00 28.08
CA GLY A 336 -16.23 10.40 26.68
C GLY A 336 -15.40 11.62 26.28
N SER A 337 -15.44 11.96 25.00
CA SER A 337 -14.67 13.06 24.41
C SER A 337 -15.28 14.44 24.74
N PRO A 338 -14.46 15.50 24.78
CA PRO A 338 -14.97 16.87 24.90
C PRO A 338 -15.86 17.23 23.69
N ILE A 339 -16.88 18.03 23.93
CA ILE A 339 -17.75 18.62 22.89
C ILE A 339 -16.94 19.58 22.02
N THR A 340 -16.09 20.37 22.66
CA THR A 340 -15.18 21.29 21.98
C THR A 340 -13.92 21.49 22.82
N GLY A 341 -12.83 21.87 22.15
CA GLY A 341 -11.61 22.25 22.81
C GLY A 341 -10.77 23.20 21.97
N ILE A 342 -9.98 24.04 22.64
CA ILE A 342 -9.15 25.06 22.01
C ILE A 342 -7.72 24.92 22.53
N LEU A 343 -6.77 24.81 21.61
CA LEU A 343 -5.34 24.76 21.90
C LEU A 343 -4.75 26.17 21.73
N VAL A 344 -3.98 26.62 22.71
CA VAL A 344 -3.28 27.91 22.70
C VAL A 344 -1.79 27.72 23.06
N PRO A 345 -0.88 28.61 22.62
CA PRO A 345 0.52 28.57 23.03
C PRO A 345 0.72 28.66 24.55
N GLY A 346 1.84 28.15 25.07
CA GLY A 346 2.16 28.11 26.51
C GLY A 346 2.40 29.49 27.14
N GLU A 347 2.66 30.49 26.31
CA GLU A 347 2.69 31.92 26.69
C GLU A 347 1.28 32.47 26.98
N THR A 348 0.23 31.81 26.45
CA THR A 348 -1.17 32.25 26.55
C THR A 348 -1.86 31.57 27.72
N ASN A 349 -2.19 32.34 28.76
CA ASN A 349 -2.90 31.85 29.96
C ASN A 349 -4.33 32.40 30.10
N ARG A 350 -4.85 33.01 29.03
CA ARG A 350 -6.20 33.57 28.94
C ARG A 350 -6.81 33.29 27.57
N LEU A 351 -8.12 33.10 27.49
CA LEU A 351 -8.82 32.77 26.26
C LEU A 351 -10.31 33.15 26.32
N SER A 352 -10.85 33.66 25.21
CA SER A 352 -12.30 33.74 24.98
C SER A 352 -12.71 32.74 23.90
N LEU A 353 -13.86 32.07 24.07
CA LEU A 353 -14.33 31.11 23.08
C LEU A 353 -14.76 31.83 21.79
N SER A 354 -14.33 31.29 20.65
CA SER A 354 -14.80 31.75 19.35
C SER A 354 -16.32 31.53 19.19
N GLN A 355 -16.95 32.29 18.29
CA GLN A 355 -18.37 32.10 17.95
C GLN A 355 -18.65 30.68 17.44
N VAL A 356 -17.71 30.07 16.71
CA VAL A 356 -17.81 28.69 16.21
C VAL A 356 -17.82 27.70 17.37
N SER A 357 -16.92 27.84 18.35
CA SER A 357 -16.90 26.98 19.53
C SER A 357 -18.19 27.08 20.34
N GLN A 358 -18.78 28.28 20.43
CA GLN A 358 -20.06 28.50 21.13
C GLN A 358 -21.24 27.88 20.39
N GLN A 359 -21.24 27.84 19.05
CA GLN A 359 -22.30 27.20 18.27
C GLN A 359 -22.41 25.69 18.49
N HIS A 360 -21.34 25.03 18.95
CA HIS A 360 -21.37 23.63 19.35
C HIS A 360 -22.03 23.40 20.72
N LEU A 361 -22.30 24.47 21.49
CA LEU A 361 -22.93 24.40 22.79
C LEU A 361 -24.42 24.77 22.65
N MET A 362 -25.28 23.88 23.13
CA MET A 362 -26.72 24.12 23.20
C MET A 362 -27.02 25.15 24.30
N GLY A 363 -27.97 26.05 24.03
CA GLY A 363 -28.44 27.04 25.02
C GLY A 363 -29.14 26.40 26.22
N ASN A 364 -29.20 27.14 27.33
CA ASN A 364 -29.82 26.73 28.60
C ASN A 364 -29.37 25.34 29.10
N ARG A 365 -28.06 25.04 29.00
CA ARG A 365 -27.46 23.80 29.49
C ARG A 365 -26.24 24.06 30.37
N GLU A 366 -26.00 23.12 31.27
CA GLU A 366 -24.78 23.06 32.06
C GLU A 366 -23.70 22.27 31.31
N TYR A 367 -22.49 22.79 31.37
CA TYR A 367 -21.29 22.22 30.80
C TYR A 367 -20.21 22.17 31.86
N LEU A 368 -19.31 21.22 31.70
CA LEU A 368 -18.14 21.05 32.56
C LEU A 368 -16.90 21.35 31.74
N TRP A 369 -15.93 22.06 32.30
CA TRP A 369 -14.73 22.46 31.57
C TRP A 369 -13.48 22.33 32.42
N ARG A 370 -12.33 22.19 31.74
CA ARG A 370 -11.01 22.17 32.37
C ARG A 370 -9.94 22.70 31.43
N VAL A 371 -8.75 22.92 31.97
CA VAL A 371 -7.53 23.25 31.23
C VAL A 371 -6.49 22.17 31.49
N ILE A 372 -5.78 21.76 30.45
CA ILE A 372 -4.57 20.93 30.55
C ILE A 372 -3.36 21.70 30.04
N ALA A 373 -2.22 21.52 30.70
CA ALA A 373 -0.93 22.05 30.27
C ALA A 373 -0.15 20.94 29.57
N ILE A 374 0.38 21.25 28.40
CA ILE A 374 1.08 20.32 27.53
C ILE A 374 2.52 20.81 27.40
N SER A 375 3.48 19.94 27.71
CA SER A 375 4.91 20.23 27.53
C SER A 375 5.29 20.30 26.05
N GLU A 376 6.49 20.82 25.76
CA GLU A 376 7.07 20.82 24.40
C GLU A 376 7.02 19.42 23.78
N LYS A 377 7.28 18.39 24.59
CA LYS A 377 7.22 16.96 24.24
C LYS A 377 5.79 16.40 24.18
N GLY A 378 4.76 17.23 24.05
CA GLY A 378 3.38 16.79 23.94
C GLY A 378 2.78 16.07 25.16
N ASN A 379 3.53 15.84 26.24
CA ASN A 379 3.00 15.21 27.45
C ASN A 379 2.11 16.19 28.20
N ILE A 380 0.99 15.71 28.76
CA ILE A 380 0.24 16.49 29.74
C ILE A 380 1.07 16.54 31.02
N ILE A 381 1.36 17.74 31.51
CA ILE A 381 2.19 17.98 32.70
C ILE A 381 1.42 18.60 33.86
N ALA A 382 0.28 19.25 33.57
CA ALA A 382 -0.62 19.76 34.59
C ALA A 382 -2.06 19.75 34.09
N VAL A 383 -3.00 19.75 35.04
CA VAL A 383 -4.44 19.76 34.77
C VAL A 383 -5.16 20.61 35.82
N SER A 384 -6.20 21.32 35.41
CA SER A 384 -7.07 22.05 36.33
C SER A 384 -8.14 21.12 36.93
N PRO A 385 -8.71 21.48 38.09
CA PRO A 385 -10.00 20.95 38.49
C PRO A 385 -11.05 21.20 37.41
N ILE A 386 -12.08 20.37 37.39
CA ILE A 386 -13.24 20.59 36.53
C ILE A 386 -14.13 21.64 37.16
N ARG A 387 -14.67 22.52 36.33
CA ARG A 387 -15.58 23.60 36.73
C ARG A 387 -16.86 23.56 35.91
N ALA A 388 -17.96 23.93 36.54
CA ALA A 388 -19.25 24.12 35.91
C ALA A 388 -19.38 25.51 35.26
N ILE A 389 -20.03 25.54 34.10
CA ILE A 389 -20.41 26.76 33.38
C ILE A 389 -21.77 26.54 32.72
N LYS A 390 -22.59 27.59 32.63
CA LYS A 390 -23.97 27.50 32.10
C LYS A 390 -24.11 28.35 30.86
N THR A 391 -24.63 27.79 29.77
CA THR A 391 -24.99 28.59 28.59
C THR A 391 -26.23 29.45 28.87
N PRO A 392 -26.39 30.59 28.17
CA PRO A 392 -27.50 31.52 28.38
C PRO A 392 -28.87 30.90 28.11
#